data_AF-A0A381RG30-F1
#
_entry.id   AF-A0A381RG30-F1
#
_cell.length_a   1.000
_cell.length_b   1.000
_cell.length_c   1.000
_cell.angle_alpha   90.00
_cell.angle_beta   90.00
_cell.angle_gamma   90.00
#
_symmetry.space_group_name_H-M   'P 1'
#
loop_
_entity.id
_entity.type
_entity.pdbx_description
1 polymer ?
#
loop_
_entity_poly.entity_id
_entity_poly.type
_entity_poly.pdbx_seq_one_letter_code
_entity_poly.pdbx_strand_id
1 'polypeptide(L)'
;MRQKIEPILLEKAQKVVDLHKSQGDTLLVITATNSFITWPIVRRYGIENLIATEPEVKDGRFTGKVSGIPCYKHGKIDNLMPWLKEKQETLTDSTFYSDSNNDLPLLRLVNRPVAVNADPILTEVARQNGWEVLNWMS
;
A
#
# COMPACT_ATOMS: atom_id res chain seq x y z
N MET A 1 6.67 -6.67 -23.39
CA MET A 1 6.36 -6.53 -21.94
C MET A 1 4.90 -6.80 -21.56
N ARG A 2 3.97 -6.99 -22.51
CA ARG A 2 2.53 -7.22 -22.22
C ARG A 2 2.15 -8.65 -21.80
N GLN A 3 3.02 -9.63 -22.00
CA GLN A 3 2.70 -11.06 -21.88
C GLN A 3 3.03 -11.73 -20.52
N LYS A 4 3.43 -10.98 -19.48
CA LYS A 4 3.78 -11.57 -18.17
C LYS A 4 3.02 -11.02 -16.96
N ILE A 5 2.07 -10.08 -17.17
CA ILE A 5 1.35 -9.41 -16.07
C ILE A 5 -0.11 -9.90 -15.92
N GLU A 6 -0.69 -10.54 -16.95
CA GLU A 6 -2.08 -11.02 -16.87
C GLU A 6 -2.38 -12.10 -15.80
N PRO A 7 -1.44 -12.97 -15.33
CA PRO A 7 -1.79 -13.99 -14.35
C PRO A 7 -1.48 -13.63 -12.87
N ILE A 8 -1.35 -12.35 -12.49
CA ILE A 8 -1.03 -11.96 -11.08
C ILE A 8 -2.00 -10.90 -10.52
N LEU A 9 -3.16 -10.69 -11.13
CA LEU A 9 -4.23 -9.97 -10.46
C LEU A 9 -5.02 -10.93 -9.57
N LEU A 10 -5.06 -10.64 -8.28
CA LEU A 10 -5.81 -11.44 -7.33
C LEU A 10 -7.27 -10.97 -7.35
N GLU A 11 -8.18 -11.85 -7.73
CA GLU A 11 -9.62 -11.54 -7.78
C GLU A 11 -10.15 -11.08 -6.41
N LYS A 12 -9.67 -11.70 -5.33
CA LYS A 12 -9.99 -11.29 -3.96
C LYS A 12 -9.54 -9.86 -3.63
N ALA A 13 -8.37 -9.45 -4.12
CA ALA A 13 -7.90 -8.07 -3.98
C ALA A 13 -8.80 -7.09 -4.75
N GLN A 14 -9.19 -7.44 -5.98
CA GLN A 14 -10.09 -6.60 -6.78
C GLN A 14 -11.44 -6.42 -6.08
N LYS A 15 -12.01 -7.50 -5.52
CA LYS A 15 -13.28 -7.44 -4.76
C LYS A 15 -13.21 -6.49 -3.56
N VAL A 16 -12.10 -6.48 -2.83
CA VAL A 16 -11.89 -5.56 -1.71
C VAL A 16 -11.78 -4.11 -2.19
N VAL A 17 -11.04 -3.88 -3.28
CA VAL A 17 -10.95 -2.55 -3.90
C VAL A 17 -12.32 -2.05 -4.35
N ASP A 18 -13.12 -2.90 -5.00
CA ASP A 18 -14.46 -2.53 -5.49
C ASP A 18 -15.44 -2.29 -4.33
N LEU A 19 -15.31 -3.03 -3.23
CA LEU A 19 -16.08 -2.80 -2.01
C LEU A 19 -15.82 -1.40 -1.45
N HIS A 20 -14.55 -1.03 -1.23
CA HIS A 20 -14.18 0.30 -0.73
C HIS A 20 -14.63 1.42 -1.69
N LYS A 21 -14.50 1.21 -3.01
CA LYS A 21 -15.07 2.15 -4.01
C LYS A 21 -16.57 2.35 -3.83
N SER A 22 -17.31 1.25 -3.64
CA SER A 22 -18.77 1.31 -3.48
C SER A 22 -19.20 2.03 -2.19
N GLN A 23 -18.34 2.06 -1.18
CA GLN A 23 -18.54 2.77 0.09
C GLN A 23 -18.18 4.26 0.00
N GLY A 24 -17.56 4.68 -1.10
CA GLY A 24 -17.09 6.06 -1.28
C GLY A 24 -15.72 6.33 -0.65
N ASP A 25 -14.97 5.30 -0.30
CA ASP A 25 -13.68 5.45 0.36
C ASP A 25 -12.61 5.98 -0.60
N THR A 26 -11.74 6.85 -0.08
CA THR A 26 -10.54 7.28 -0.79
C THR A 26 -9.51 6.16 -0.82
N LEU A 27 -9.23 5.65 -2.02
CA LEU A 27 -8.29 4.55 -2.21
C LEU A 27 -6.86 5.04 -2.39
N LEU A 28 -5.92 4.44 -1.66
CA LEU A 28 -4.50 4.75 -1.72
C LEU A 28 -3.67 3.46 -1.61
N VAL A 29 -2.66 3.32 -2.47
CA VAL A 29 -1.58 2.34 -2.29
C VAL A 29 -0.36 3.04 -1.71
N ILE A 30 0.24 2.46 -0.66
CA ILE A 30 1.48 2.94 -0.05
C ILE A 30 2.55 1.84 0.03
N THR A 31 3.70 2.04 -0.64
CA THR A 31 4.65 0.94 -0.90
C THR A 31 6.11 1.38 -0.96
N ALA A 32 7.01 0.50 -0.51
CA ALA A 32 8.45 0.73 -0.61
C ALA A 32 8.99 0.53 -2.03
N THR A 33 8.29 -0.25 -2.87
CA THR A 33 8.66 -0.43 -4.28
C THR A 33 8.53 0.88 -5.05
N ASN A 34 9.42 1.13 -5.99
CA ASN A 34 9.45 2.42 -6.68
C ASN A 34 8.22 2.66 -7.58
N SER A 35 7.86 3.93 -7.73
CA SER A 35 6.68 4.39 -8.47
C SER A 35 6.63 3.91 -9.93
N PHE A 36 7.78 3.85 -10.61
CA PHE A 36 7.88 3.41 -12.00
C PHE A 36 7.38 1.97 -12.20
N ILE A 37 7.65 1.09 -11.23
CA ILE A 37 7.20 -0.31 -11.26
C ILE A 37 5.76 -0.45 -10.77
N THR A 38 5.36 0.32 -9.76
CA THR A 38 4.08 0.11 -9.08
C THR A 38 2.89 0.76 -9.77
N TRP A 39 3.07 1.93 -10.42
CA TRP A 39 1.97 2.62 -11.11
C TRP A 39 1.16 1.76 -12.08
N PRO A 40 1.78 0.96 -12.99
CA PRO A 40 1.03 0.10 -13.91
C PRO A 40 0.11 -0.90 -13.21
N ILE A 41 0.52 -1.42 -12.04
CA ILE A 41 -0.26 -2.39 -11.26
C ILE A 41 -1.40 -1.69 -10.55
N VAL A 42 -1.12 -0.58 -9.85
CA VAL A 42 -2.10 0.21 -9.09
C VAL A 42 -3.23 0.71 -9.99
N ARG A 43 -2.89 1.23 -11.18
CA ARG A 43 -3.89 1.65 -12.18
C ARG A 43 -4.73 0.50 -12.70
N ARG A 44 -4.20 -0.72 -12.73
CA ARG A 44 -4.96 -1.89 -13.21
C ARG A 44 -6.06 -2.32 -12.23
N TYR A 45 -5.86 -2.07 -10.93
CA TYR A 45 -6.91 -2.16 -9.89
C TYR A 45 -7.87 -0.96 -9.91
N GLY A 46 -7.61 0.06 -10.73
CA GLY A 46 -8.38 1.29 -10.79
C GLY A 46 -8.24 2.15 -9.53
N ILE A 47 -7.06 2.16 -8.91
CA ILE A 47 -6.71 3.05 -7.80
C ILE A 47 -5.91 4.23 -8.38
N GLU A 48 -6.26 5.45 -7.98
CA GLU A 48 -5.69 6.68 -8.54
C GLU A 48 -4.60 7.29 -7.68
N ASN A 49 -4.52 6.93 -6.39
CA ASN A 49 -3.53 7.47 -5.47
C ASN A 49 -2.44 6.44 -5.17
N LEU A 50 -1.19 6.88 -5.25
CA LEU A 50 0.00 6.10 -4.93
C LEU A 50 0.99 6.96 -4.16
N ILE A 51 1.45 6.44 -3.03
CA ILE A 51 2.65 6.89 -2.33
C ILE A 51 3.69 5.78 -2.44
N ALA A 52 4.76 6.06 -3.17
CA ALA A 52 5.82 5.08 -3.43
C ALA A 52 7.19 5.71 -3.21
N THR A 53 8.23 4.88 -3.15
CA THR A 53 9.60 5.38 -3.22
C THR A 53 9.84 6.00 -4.61
N GLU A 54 10.20 7.28 -4.67
CA GLU A 54 10.48 7.94 -5.94
C GLU A 54 11.96 7.78 -6.32
N PRO A 55 12.29 7.27 -7.52
CA PRO A 55 13.67 7.21 -7.97
C PRO A 55 14.18 8.63 -8.31
N GLU A 56 15.42 8.95 -7.93
CA GLU A 56 16.04 10.21 -8.33
C GLU A 56 16.36 10.18 -9.84
N VAL A 57 15.88 11.21 -10.54
CA VAL A 57 16.14 11.44 -11.97
C VAL A 57 16.90 12.75 -12.12
N LYS A 58 18.03 12.71 -12.81
CA LYS A 58 18.80 13.89 -13.23
C LYS A 58 19.05 13.82 -14.72
N ASP A 59 18.78 14.92 -15.42
CA ASP A 59 18.96 15.03 -16.88
C ASP A 59 18.28 13.88 -17.65
N GLY A 60 17.08 13.50 -17.21
CA GLY A 60 16.28 12.42 -17.81
C GLY A 60 16.81 10.99 -17.54
N ARG A 61 17.78 10.81 -16.65
CA ARG A 61 18.37 9.50 -16.31
C ARG A 61 18.22 9.17 -14.83
N PHE A 62 17.94 7.89 -14.54
CA PHE A 62 17.95 7.40 -13.16
C PHE A 62 19.37 7.42 -12.61
N THR A 63 19.54 8.04 -11.44
CA THR A 63 20.85 8.12 -10.78
C THR A 63 21.16 6.89 -9.92
N GLY A 64 20.17 6.03 -9.70
CA GLY A 64 20.22 4.90 -8.76
C GLY A 64 19.96 5.29 -7.30
N LYS A 65 19.75 6.58 -7.01
CA LYS A 65 19.37 7.07 -5.68
C LYS A 65 17.86 7.22 -5.55
N VAL A 66 17.39 7.39 -4.31
CA VAL A 66 15.99 7.74 -4.00
C VAL A 66 15.86 9.26 -3.90
N SER A 67 14.76 9.79 -4.42
CA SER A 67 14.33 11.17 -4.21
C SER A 67 13.50 11.26 -2.92
N GLY A 68 13.83 12.22 -2.05
CA GLY A 68 13.10 12.42 -0.80
C GLY A 68 13.25 11.27 0.21
N ILE A 69 12.18 11.03 0.97
CA ILE A 69 12.15 10.00 2.02
C ILE A 69 11.69 8.66 1.41
N PRO A 70 12.48 7.58 1.51
CA PRO A 70 12.05 6.26 1.06
C PRO A 70 10.76 5.82 1.77
N CYS A 71 9.82 5.23 1.03
CA CYS A 71 8.51 4.84 1.55
C CYS A 71 8.58 3.47 2.29
N TYR A 72 9.43 3.40 3.32
CA TYR A 72 9.76 2.17 4.05
C TYR A 72 9.64 2.36 5.57
N LYS A 73 8.94 1.42 6.24
CA LYS A 73 8.65 1.49 7.68
C LYS A 73 8.04 2.84 8.07
N HIS A 74 8.66 3.57 9.01
CA HIS A 74 8.23 4.91 9.42
C HIS A 74 8.21 5.91 8.25
N GLY A 75 9.04 5.72 7.22
CA GLY A 75 9.00 6.53 6.00
C GLY A 75 7.66 6.43 5.26
N LYS A 76 6.86 5.38 5.47
CA LYS A 76 5.47 5.34 4.98
C LYS A 76 4.62 6.40 5.69
N ILE A 77 4.76 6.54 7.01
CA ILE A 77 4.03 7.53 7.80
C ILE A 77 4.48 8.94 7.42
N ASP A 78 5.80 9.15 7.29
CA ASP A 78 6.37 10.46 6.93
C ASP A 78 5.89 10.95 5.55
N ASN A 79 5.64 10.03 4.61
CA ASN A 79 5.06 10.37 3.31
C ASN A 79 3.52 10.45 3.32
N LEU A 80 2.85 9.67 4.17
CA LEU A 80 1.39 9.65 4.29
C LEU A 80 0.82 10.92 4.92
N MET A 81 1.44 11.43 5.99
CA MET A 81 0.91 12.59 6.72
C MET A 81 0.81 13.87 5.87
N PRO A 82 1.81 14.23 5.04
CA PRO A 82 1.67 15.33 4.09
C PRO A 82 0.57 15.11 3.05
N TRP A 83 0.44 13.89 2.53
CA TRP A 83 -0.57 13.54 1.54
C TRP A 83 -2.00 13.68 2.11
N LEU A 84 -2.23 13.19 3.33
CA LEU A 84 -3.52 13.36 4.03
C LEU A 84 -3.86 14.84 4.20
N LYS A 85 -2.88 15.65 4.62
CA LYS A 85 -3.06 17.10 4.77
C LYS A 85 -3.40 17.79 3.45
N GLU A 86 -2.74 17.43 2.36
CA GLU A 86 -2.99 17.99 1.02
C GLU A 86 -4.41 17.64 0.54
N LYS A 87 -4.83 16.40 0.75
CA LYS A 87 -6.16 15.90 0.35
C LYS A 87 -7.28 16.29 1.31
N GLN A 88 -6.95 16.89 2.46
CA GLN A 88 -7.89 17.18 3.55
C GLN A 88 -8.58 15.91 4.09
N GLU A 89 -7.84 14.81 4.11
CA GLU A 89 -8.28 13.49 4.56
C GLU A 89 -7.75 13.17 5.97
N THR A 90 -8.38 12.21 6.64
CA THR A 90 -7.90 11.70 7.94
C THR A 90 -7.80 10.17 7.90
N LEU A 91 -7.19 9.60 8.94
CA LEU A 91 -7.20 8.14 9.15
C LEU A 91 -8.42 7.67 9.94
N THR A 92 -9.38 8.55 10.22
CA THR A 92 -10.63 8.16 10.88
C THR A 92 -11.40 7.21 9.97
N ASP A 93 -11.86 6.09 10.54
CA ASP A 93 -12.51 4.98 9.83
C ASP A 93 -11.68 4.34 8.70
N SER A 94 -10.35 4.52 8.75
CA SER A 94 -9.46 3.93 7.75
C SER A 94 -9.23 2.43 7.94
N THR A 95 -9.06 1.74 6.81
CA THR A 95 -8.64 0.33 6.73
C THR A 95 -7.28 0.25 6.06
N PHE A 96 -6.36 -0.57 6.58
CA PHE A 96 -5.06 -0.78 5.95
C PHE A 96 -4.70 -2.25 5.86
N TYR A 97 -4.40 -2.68 4.63
CA TYR A 97 -4.05 -4.05 4.28
C TYR A 97 -2.54 -4.16 4.05
N SER A 98 -1.88 -5.11 4.70
CA SER A 98 -0.45 -5.37 4.45
C SER A 98 -0.07 -6.82 4.67
N ASP A 99 0.96 -7.26 3.96
CA ASP A 99 1.61 -8.56 4.08
C ASP A 99 2.92 -8.52 4.89
N SER A 100 3.44 -7.34 5.23
CA SER A 100 4.78 -7.20 5.79
C SER A 100 4.80 -6.57 7.18
N ASN A 101 5.61 -7.14 8.08
CA ASN A 101 5.91 -6.58 9.38
C ASN A 101 6.55 -5.18 9.32
N ASN A 102 7.13 -4.80 8.18
CA ASN A 102 7.64 -3.45 7.96
C ASN A 102 6.55 -2.39 8.09
N ASP A 103 5.29 -2.78 7.91
CA ASP A 103 4.14 -1.89 7.93
C ASP A 103 3.46 -1.82 9.30
N LEU A 104 3.98 -2.53 10.31
CA LEU A 104 3.47 -2.47 11.69
C LEU A 104 3.28 -1.05 12.23
N PRO A 105 4.19 -0.08 11.98
CA PRO A 105 3.97 1.30 12.41
C PRO A 105 2.66 1.88 11.85
N LEU A 106 2.36 1.65 10.57
CA LEU A 106 1.15 2.19 9.93
C LEU A 106 -0.11 1.37 10.28
N LEU A 107 0.00 0.04 10.37
CA LEU A 107 -1.10 -0.81 10.83
C LEU A 107 -1.58 -0.42 12.23
N ARG A 108 -0.67 0.01 13.11
CA ARG A 108 -1.02 0.49 14.46
C ARG A 108 -1.71 1.86 14.49
N LEU A 109 -1.73 2.60 13.39
CA LEU A 109 -2.33 3.94 13.31
C LEU A 109 -3.76 3.94 12.77
N VAL A 110 -4.14 2.94 11.97
CA VAL A 110 -5.48 2.88 11.36
C VAL A 110 -6.50 2.25 12.29
N ASN A 111 -7.79 2.47 12.00
CA ASN A 111 -8.87 1.89 12.80
C ASN A 111 -9.09 0.40 12.51
N ARG A 112 -8.86 -0.03 11.26
CA ARG A 112 -9.08 -1.42 10.81
C ARG A 112 -7.81 -1.97 10.16
N PRO A 113 -6.83 -2.44 10.96
CA PRO A 113 -5.67 -3.13 10.43
C PRO A 113 -6.02 -4.54 9.96
N VAL A 114 -5.56 -4.91 8.76
CA VAL A 114 -5.79 -6.22 8.15
C VAL A 114 -4.47 -6.81 7.66
N ALA A 115 -4.11 -7.98 8.17
CA ALA A 115 -2.97 -8.76 7.68
C ALA A 115 -3.42 -9.63 6.51
N VAL A 116 -2.76 -9.53 5.36
CA VAL A 116 -3.13 -10.26 4.13
C VAL A 116 -1.92 -11.03 3.64
N ASN A 117 -2.01 -12.36 3.50
CA ASN A 117 -0.88 -13.20 3.05
C ASN A 117 0.42 -12.93 3.84
N ALA A 118 0.27 -12.57 5.12
CA ALA A 118 1.32 -11.88 5.85
C ALA A 118 2.50 -12.77 6.25
N ASP A 119 3.66 -12.14 6.42
CA ASP A 119 4.84 -12.81 6.99
C ASP A 119 4.57 -13.33 8.42
N PRO A 120 5.39 -14.25 8.95
CA PRO A 120 5.15 -14.85 10.26
C PRO A 120 5.11 -13.84 11.41
N ILE A 121 5.89 -12.75 11.33
CA ILE A 121 5.97 -11.74 12.38
C ILE A 121 4.66 -10.94 12.40
N LEU A 122 4.20 -10.46 11.26
CA LEU A 122 2.94 -9.74 11.16
C LEU A 122 1.74 -10.65 11.50
N THR A 123 1.77 -11.91 11.06
CA THR A 123 0.72 -12.89 11.39
C THR A 123 0.58 -13.07 12.91
N GLU A 124 1.71 -13.19 13.63
CA GLU A 124 1.68 -13.33 15.08
C GLU A 124 1.16 -12.07 15.77
N VAL A 125 1.64 -10.89 15.36
CA VAL A 125 1.14 -9.62 15.91
C VAL A 125 -0.36 -9.45 15.65
N ALA A 126 -0.83 -9.77 14.45
CA ALA A 126 -2.25 -9.69 14.09
C ALA A 126 -3.10 -10.58 15.01
N ARG A 127 -2.69 -11.83 15.23
CA ARG A 127 -3.39 -12.76 16.16
C ARG A 127 -3.42 -12.23 17.58
N GLN A 128 -2.29 -11.74 18.09
CA GLN A 128 -2.18 -11.21 19.46
C GLN A 128 -3.07 -9.98 19.68
N ASN A 129 -3.28 -9.16 18.66
CA ASN A 129 -4.07 -7.93 18.74
C ASN A 129 -5.51 -8.10 18.22
N GLY A 130 -5.92 -9.31 17.84
CA GLY A 130 -7.25 -9.58 17.28
C GLY A 130 -7.51 -8.91 15.93
N TRP A 131 -6.46 -8.62 15.16
CA TRP A 131 -6.58 -8.06 13.81
C TRP A 131 -7.04 -9.14 12.83
N GLU A 132 -7.74 -8.71 11.77
CA GLU A 132 -8.20 -9.62 10.73
C GLU A 132 -7.00 -10.20 9.95
N VAL A 133 -7.04 -11.50 9.66
CA VAL A 133 -6.02 -12.22 8.89
C VAL A 133 -6.69 -12.87 7.67
N LEU A 134 -6.27 -12.46 6.47
CA LEU A 134 -6.81 -12.93 5.20
C LEU A 134 -5.76 -13.70 4.38
N ASN A 135 -6.24 -14.63 3.56
CA ASN A 135 -5.45 -15.29 2.54
C ASN A 135 -6.12 -15.14 1.16
N TRP A 136 -5.43 -14.46 0.24
CA TRP A 136 -5.90 -14.19 -1.11
C TRP A 136 -5.28 -15.09 -2.18
N MET A 137 -4.35 -15.97 -1.80
CA MET A 137 -3.69 -16.90 -2.70
C MET A 137 -4.37 -18.28 -2.73
N SER A 138 -5.38 -18.50 -1.90
CA SER A 138 -6.22 -19.71 -1.88
C SER A 138 -7.41 -19.65 -2.82
#